data_AF-A0A380G2G0-F1
#
_entry.id   AF-A0A380G2G0-F1
#
_cell.length_a   1.000
_cell.length_b   1.000
_cell.length_c   1.000
_cell.angle_alpha   90.00
_cell.angle_beta   90.00
_cell.angle_gamma   90.00
#
_symmetry.space_group_name_H-M   'P 1'
#
loop_
_entity.id
_entity.type
_entity.pdbx_description
1 polymer ?
#
loop_
_entity_poly.entity_id
_entity_poly.type
_entity_poly.pdbx_seq_one_letter_code
_entity_poly.pdbx_strand_id
1 'polypeptide(L)'
;MSSAYFHLLTKHEYNMTRCQDGIILLFPIEGQLKVKHFTKLITVENEIYIINNSDIFSIRENTKTLMLYISSDWFREQGYKFFDYKYSTNLVKSMNAIKRSLLQIADNYLKNATTSEDTQPIVDIVNIIGKQGSIEKNIANNQYNFSYYGELSEVLEYINNNITEKLTLKDISSKLFTSKSNLSAQFNQLLNIGFKTYVDTLKIANSFELLLTTNDTISLISEKVGFSNASSYSKTFKSYIGVTPNEYRSCSKYEKSIIMDYEHQIDDSLKNIENIIRLKQQYYDQKIEHKIYVDSKIDTKVNPYYLVVQVNNIEELKLLFLEDFAKPLFHNDSTLMFYLRINMRDIKEKLTVNERQQLFEYIIKNNLNVTFKLEDLNLVDFLESNYEDVITHFTAQNVDINNAQQLYLT
;
A
#
# COMPACT_ATOMS: atom_id res chain seq x y z
N MET A 1 29.00 -0.52 -0.78
CA MET A 1 28.23 -0.81 0.45
C MET A 1 26.77 -0.66 0.08
N SER A 2 26.00 -1.75 0.06
CA SER A 2 24.56 -1.70 -0.27
C SER A 2 23.80 -1.06 0.90
N SER A 3 23.01 -0.03 0.65
CA SER A 3 22.05 0.50 1.62
C SER A 3 21.23 -0.62 2.25
N ALA A 4 21.22 -0.73 3.57
CA ALA A 4 20.51 -1.81 4.28
C ALA A 4 19.00 -1.82 3.98
N TYR A 5 18.43 -0.65 3.67
CA TYR A 5 17.00 -0.42 3.49
C TYR A 5 16.52 -0.54 2.03
N PHE A 6 17.39 -0.53 1.01
CA PHE A 6 16.98 -0.60 -0.39
C PHE A 6 17.61 -1.81 -1.09
N HIS A 7 16.76 -2.56 -1.80
CA HIS A 7 17.15 -3.79 -2.49
C HIS A 7 16.49 -3.84 -3.86
N LEU A 8 17.20 -4.45 -4.80
CA LEU A 8 16.69 -4.75 -6.13
C LEU A 8 16.44 -6.26 -6.21
N LEU A 9 15.16 -6.63 -6.31
CA LEU A 9 14.72 -8.01 -6.29
C LEU A 9 14.72 -8.62 -7.69
N THR A 10 15.55 -9.64 -7.90
CA THR A 10 15.76 -10.31 -9.19
C THR A 10 15.41 -11.80 -9.19
N LYS A 11 15.24 -12.41 -8.01
CA LYS A 11 14.81 -13.81 -7.92
C LYS A 11 13.38 -13.96 -8.39
N HIS A 12 13.07 -15.12 -8.96
CA HIS A 12 11.69 -15.50 -9.30
C HIS A 12 10.78 -15.53 -8.07
N GLU A 13 11.29 -16.02 -6.93
CA GLU A 13 10.53 -16.12 -5.68
C GLU A 13 11.39 -15.74 -4.47
N TYR A 14 10.71 -15.27 -3.43
CA TYR A 14 11.30 -15.01 -2.11
C TYR A 14 10.48 -15.69 -1.04
N ASN A 15 11.20 -16.28 -0.08
CA ASN A 15 10.59 -17.05 0.99
C ASN A 15 9.66 -16.21 1.88
N MET A 16 8.76 -16.91 2.57
CA MET A 16 7.84 -16.28 3.50
C MET A 16 8.59 -15.56 4.62
N THR A 17 8.26 -14.30 4.83
CA THR A 17 8.81 -13.49 5.92
C THR A 17 7.73 -12.58 6.51
N ARG A 18 8.05 -11.93 7.63
CA ARG A 18 7.20 -10.94 8.29
C ARG A 18 7.87 -9.58 8.21
N CYS A 19 7.13 -8.57 7.79
CA CYS A 19 7.57 -7.18 7.88
C CYS A 19 7.62 -6.75 9.34
N GLN A 20 8.77 -6.28 9.80
CA GLN A 20 9.02 -5.96 11.20
C GLN A 20 9.65 -4.57 11.33
N ASP A 21 9.16 -3.77 12.27
CA ASP A 21 9.61 -2.40 12.53
C ASP A 21 9.53 -1.45 11.33
N GLY A 22 8.55 -1.58 10.46
CA GLY A 22 8.49 -0.71 9.28
C GLY A 22 7.42 -1.07 8.28
N ILE A 23 7.52 -0.46 7.10
CA ILE A 23 6.78 -0.84 5.91
C ILE A 23 7.74 -1.23 4.80
N ILE A 24 7.25 -1.97 3.80
CA ILE A 24 7.99 -2.29 2.59
C ILE A 24 7.22 -1.78 1.39
N LEU A 25 7.88 -1.00 0.55
CA LEU A 25 7.38 -0.60 -0.76
C LEU A 25 7.94 -1.56 -1.80
N LEU A 26 7.06 -2.19 -2.57
CA LEU A 26 7.40 -3.04 -3.70
C LEU A 26 6.93 -2.34 -4.98
N PHE A 27 7.86 -2.05 -5.88
CA PHE A 27 7.58 -1.45 -7.17
C PHE A 27 8.15 -2.30 -8.32
N PRO A 28 7.33 -3.14 -8.99
CA PRO A 28 7.77 -3.87 -10.17
C PRO A 28 8.13 -2.92 -11.30
N ILE A 29 9.40 -2.98 -11.71
CA ILE A 29 9.93 -2.17 -12.81
C ILE A 29 9.99 -2.94 -14.12
N GLU A 30 9.90 -4.26 -14.08
CA GLU A 30 9.77 -5.13 -15.24
C GLU A 30 8.85 -6.30 -14.88
N GLY A 31 7.97 -6.67 -15.81
CA GLY A 31 7.03 -7.77 -15.62
C GLY A 31 5.98 -7.51 -14.53
N GLN A 32 5.38 -8.61 -14.07
CA GLN A 32 4.42 -8.62 -12.97
C GLN A 32 5.09 -9.09 -11.68
N LEU A 33 4.58 -8.61 -10.54
CA LEU A 33 4.94 -9.09 -9.22
C LEU A 33 3.73 -9.79 -8.61
N LYS A 34 3.87 -11.07 -8.26
CA LYS A 34 2.85 -11.81 -7.50
C LYS A 34 3.27 -11.96 -6.05
N VAL A 35 2.60 -11.24 -5.17
CA VAL A 35 2.81 -11.29 -3.73
C VAL A 35 1.73 -12.16 -3.10
N LYS A 36 2.12 -13.22 -2.39
CA LYS A 36 1.22 -13.88 -1.45
C LYS A 36 1.25 -13.09 -0.14
N HIS A 37 0.30 -12.18 0.03
CA HIS A 37 0.10 -11.42 1.26
C HIS A 37 -0.85 -12.19 2.17
N PHE A 38 -0.30 -12.79 3.23
CA PHE A 38 -1.01 -13.72 4.10
C PHE A 38 -1.56 -14.94 3.31
N THR A 39 -2.88 -15.05 3.12
CA THR A 39 -3.54 -16.08 2.30
C THR A 39 -3.91 -15.60 0.91
N LYS A 40 -3.91 -14.28 0.67
CA LYS A 40 -4.30 -13.68 -0.60
C LYS A 40 -3.12 -13.64 -1.56
N LEU A 41 -3.36 -14.01 -2.81
CA LEU A 41 -2.41 -13.81 -3.91
C LEU A 41 -2.78 -12.52 -4.63
N ILE A 42 -1.85 -11.59 -4.71
CA ILE A 42 -2.03 -10.26 -5.29
C ILE A 42 -1.05 -10.11 -6.43
N THR A 43 -1.55 -9.72 -7.59
CA THR A 43 -0.73 -9.39 -8.76
C THR A 43 -0.60 -7.88 -8.86
N VAL A 44 0.62 -7.39 -8.99
CA VAL A 44 0.96 -5.97 -9.05
C VAL A 44 1.71 -5.72 -10.36
N GLU A 45 1.24 -4.75 -11.14
CA GLU A 45 1.84 -4.32 -12.40
C GLU A 45 1.98 -2.80 -12.41
N ASN A 46 3.19 -2.29 -12.61
CA ASN A 46 3.52 -0.85 -12.71
C ASN A 46 3.02 0.07 -11.54
N GLU A 47 2.50 -0.52 -10.46
CA GLU A 47 2.05 0.17 -9.26
C GLU A 47 2.91 -0.13 -8.04
N ILE A 48 2.80 0.72 -7.01
CA ILE A 48 3.46 0.47 -5.73
C ILE A 48 2.53 -0.37 -4.85
N TYR A 49 3.10 -1.41 -4.25
CA TYR A 49 2.41 -2.21 -3.25
C TYR A 49 3.08 -2.08 -1.88
N ILE A 50 2.27 -1.87 -0.84
CA ILE A 50 2.75 -1.71 0.54
C ILE A 50 2.53 -3.01 1.32
N ILE A 51 3.60 -3.51 1.95
CA ILE A 51 3.52 -4.45 3.07
C ILE A 51 3.60 -3.65 4.36
N ASN A 52 2.59 -3.81 5.24
CA ASN A 52 2.55 -3.10 6.50
C ASN A 52 3.35 -3.80 7.61
N ASN A 53 3.62 -3.04 8.68
CA ASN A 53 4.24 -3.59 9.88
C ASN A 53 3.44 -4.78 10.43
N SER A 54 4.17 -5.82 10.84
CA SER A 54 3.68 -7.10 11.31
C SER A 54 3.01 -7.99 10.26
N ASP A 55 2.86 -7.55 9.01
CA ASP A 55 2.23 -8.37 7.98
C ASP A 55 3.17 -9.47 7.46
N ILE A 56 2.59 -10.59 7.01
CA ILE A 56 3.32 -11.75 6.52
C ILE A 56 3.17 -11.84 5.01
N PHE A 57 4.27 -11.98 4.28
CA PHE A 57 4.25 -12.04 2.83
C PHE A 57 5.37 -12.92 2.26
N SER A 58 5.12 -13.46 1.07
CA SER A 58 6.13 -14.10 0.23
C SER A 58 5.95 -13.62 -1.21
N ILE A 59 7.03 -13.61 -1.99
CA ILE A 59 6.96 -13.30 -3.42
C ILE A 59 6.95 -14.63 -4.17
N ARG A 60 5.91 -14.86 -4.98
CA ARG A 60 5.71 -16.12 -5.73
C ARG A 60 6.17 -16.04 -7.17
N GLU A 61 6.14 -14.84 -7.73
CA GLU A 61 6.60 -14.55 -9.08
C GLU A 61 7.12 -13.12 -9.08
N ASN A 62 8.35 -12.94 -9.56
CA ASN A 62 8.99 -11.64 -9.69
C ASN A 62 9.95 -11.69 -10.88
N THR A 63 9.99 -10.59 -11.62
CA THR A 63 10.99 -10.38 -12.67
C THR A 63 12.03 -9.38 -12.17
N LYS A 64 11.68 -8.09 -12.08
CA LYS A 64 12.52 -7.06 -11.45
C LYS A 64 11.67 -6.10 -10.64
N THR A 65 11.95 -6.02 -9.34
CA THR A 65 11.20 -5.16 -8.41
C THR A 65 12.15 -4.33 -7.57
N LEU A 66 11.87 -3.03 -7.46
CA LEU A 66 12.51 -2.18 -6.46
C LEU A 66 11.83 -2.42 -5.10
N MET A 67 12.64 -2.67 -4.07
CA MET A 67 12.17 -2.85 -2.71
C MET A 67 12.80 -1.79 -1.80
N LEU A 68 11.96 -0.98 -1.17
CA LEU A 68 12.39 -0.04 -0.13
C LEU A 68 11.74 -0.43 1.20
N TYR A 69 12.56 -0.80 2.18
CA TYR A 69 12.18 -0.96 3.57
C TYR A 69 12.33 0.38 4.30
N ILE A 70 11.28 0.84 4.96
CA ILE A 70 11.29 2.10 5.71
C ILE A 70 10.98 1.77 7.16
N SER A 71 11.98 1.88 8.04
CA SER A 71 11.79 1.60 9.46
C SER A 71 10.87 2.62 10.14
N SER A 72 10.32 2.26 11.30
CA SER A 72 9.45 3.16 12.08
C SER A 72 10.13 4.47 12.50
N ASP A 73 11.46 4.49 12.62
CA ASP A 73 12.22 5.69 13.00
C ASP A 73 12.06 6.81 11.97
N TRP A 74 12.06 6.47 10.69
CA TRP A 74 11.88 7.45 9.61
C TRP A 74 10.57 8.21 9.76
N PHE A 75 9.48 7.50 10.11
CA PHE A 75 8.18 8.11 10.38
C PHE A 75 8.18 8.95 11.65
N ARG A 76 8.78 8.44 12.73
CA ARG A 76 8.82 9.11 14.03
C ARG A 76 9.60 10.41 14.01
N GLU A 77 10.71 10.46 13.29
CA GLU A 77 11.51 11.68 13.11
C GLU A 77 10.75 12.78 12.36
N GLN A 78 9.81 12.41 11.48
CA GLN A 78 8.90 13.34 10.83
C GLN A 78 7.64 13.65 11.68
N GLY A 79 7.57 13.14 12.92
CA GLY A 79 6.47 13.40 13.85
C GLY A 79 5.26 12.47 13.70
N TYR A 80 5.34 11.40 12.90
CA TYR A 80 4.26 10.44 12.74
C TYR A 80 4.27 9.35 13.82
N LYS A 81 3.11 9.04 14.40
CA LYS A 81 2.94 7.95 15.37
C LYS A 81 2.81 6.59 14.69
N PHE A 82 3.90 6.11 14.09
CA PHE A 82 3.92 4.94 13.20
C PHE A 82 3.07 3.74 13.65
N PHE A 83 3.19 3.32 14.93
CA PHE A 83 2.52 2.12 15.44
C PHE A 83 0.99 2.24 15.60
N ASP A 84 0.45 3.47 15.54
CA ASP A 84 -0.99 3.75 15.64
C ASP A 84 -1.71 3.61 14.27
N TYR A 85 -0.95 3.45 13.18
CA TYR A 85 -1.48 3.48 11.81
C TYR A 85 -1.11 2.24 10.99
N LYS A 86 -1.94 1.97 9.99
CA LYS A 86 -1.63 1.14 8.81
C LYS A 86 -1.57 2.06 7.60
N TYR A 87 -0.83 1.66 6.59
CA TYR A 87 -0.54 2.45 5.40
C TYR A 87 -1.11 1.77 4.16
N SER A 88 -1.80 2.54 3.32
CA SER A 88 -2.37 2.07 2.07
C SER A 88 -2.03 3.02 0.92
N THR A 89 -1.71 2.46 -0.24
CA THR A 89 -1.49 3.21 -1.48
C THR A 89 -2.79 3.74 -2.08
N ASN A 90 -3.93 3.12 -1.79
CA ASN A 90 -5.23 3.50 -2.34
C ASN A 90 -5.69 4.92 -1.94
N LEU A 91 -5.09 5.48 -0.89
CA LEU A 91 -5.38 6.84 -0.41
C LEU A 91 -4.32 7.86 -0.84
N VAL A 92 -3.21 7.39 -1.43
CA VAL A 92 -2.08 8.23 -1.81
C VAL A 92 -2.37 8.94 -3.13
N LYS A 93 -2.64 10.23 -3.04
CA LYS A 93 -2.89 11.12 -4.19
C LYS A 93 -1.63 11.50 -4.95
N SER A 94 -0.46 11.35 -4.33
CA SER A 94 0.85 11.73 -4.89
C SER A 94 1.70 10.51 -5.24
N MET A 95 1.11 9.54 -5.92
CA MET A 95 1.74 8.26 -6.26
C MET A 95 2.97 8.42 -7.16
N ASN A 96 2.92 9.27 -8.19
CA ASN A 96 4.05 9.51 -9.10
C ASN A 96 5.21 10.21 -8.38
N ALA A 97 4.93 11.02 -7.35
CA ALA A 97 5.99 11.58 -6.51
C ALA A 97 6.74 10.49 -5.73
N ILE A 98 6.03 9.48 -5.20
CA ILE A 98 6.67 8.31 -4.57
C ILE A 98 7.46 7.51 -5.62
N LYS A 99 6.88 7.23 -6.80
CA LYS A 99 7.55 6.50 -7.88
C LYS A 99 8.85 7.19 -8.32
N ARG A 100 8.83 8.52 -8.50
CA ARG A 100 10.04 9.31 -8.82
C ARG A 100 11.10 9.24 -7.72
N SER A 101 10.68 9.39 -6.46
CA SER A 101 11.59 9.30 -5.32
C SER A 101 12.24 7.90 -5.22
N LEU A 102 11.47 6.82 -5.43
CA LEU A 102 11.99 5.45 -5.48
C LEU A 102 12.98 5.24 -6.63
N LEU A 103 12.69 5.78 -7.81
CA LEU A 103 13.58 5.69 -8.96
C LEU A 103 14.87 6.48 -8.73
N GLN A 104 14.82 7.63 -8.05
CA GLN A 104 16.01 8.38 -7.64
C GLN A 104 16.87 7.59 -6.64
N ILE A 105 16.25 6.93 -5.66
CA ILE A 105 16.96 6.02 -4.73
C ILE A 105 17.65 4.90 -5.51
N ALA A 106 16.96 4.31 -6.49
CA ALA A 106 17.51 3.24 -7.32
C ALA A 106 18.69 3.71 -8.18
N ASP A 107 18.58 4.90 -8.79
CA ASP A 107 19.67 5.50 -9.58
C ASP A 107 20.90 5.81 -8.72
N ASN A 108 20.70 6.38 -7.52
CA ASN A 108 21.76 6.62 -6.54
C ASN A 108 22.45 5.33 -6.12
N TYR A 109 21.67 4.27 -5.88
CA TYR A 109 22.17 2.93 -5.55
C TYR A 109 23.06 2.38 -6.66
N LEU A 110 22.62 2.45 -7.92
CA LEU A 110 23.37 1.93 -9.08
C LEU A 110 24.66 2.71 -9.35
N LYS A 111 24.65 4.03 -9.13
CA LYS A 111 25.83 4.89 -9.32
C LYS A 111 26.91 4.73 -8.25
N ASN A 112 26.71 3.85 -7.26
CA ASN A 112 27.57 3.71 -6.08
C ASN A 112 27.80 5.05 -5.35
N ALA A 113 26.87 6.01 -5.50
CA ALA A 113 26.90 7.20 -4.66
C ALA A 113 26.81 6.70 -3.21
N THR A 114 27.73 7.13 -2.35
CA THR A 114 27.69 6.79 -0.93
C THR A 114 26.31 7.14 -0.43
N THR A 115 25.52 6.11 -0.12
CA THR A 115 24.06 6.17 0.06
C THR A 115 23.66 6.97 1.30
N SER A 116 24.63 7.62 1.95
CA SER A 116 24.56 8.36 3.19
C SER A 116 24.30 9.86 3.03
N GLU A 117 24.44 10.47 1.85
CA GLU A 117 24.34 11.94 1.75
C GLU A 117 22.94 12.45 1.36
N ASP A 118 22.26 11.82 0.41
CA ASP A 118 20.92 12.26 -0.02
C ASP A 118 19.82 11.30 0.46
N THR A 119 19.24 11.64 1.61
CA THR A 119 18.11 10.92 2.21
C THR A 119 16.76 11.59 1.90
N GLN A 120 16.78 12.71 1.17
CA GLN A 120 15.59 13.50 0.86
C GLN A 120 14.50 12.68 0.16
N PRO A 121 14.81 11.79 -0.82
CA PRO A 121 13.77 10.98 -1.46
C PRO A 121 13.02 10.07 -0.46
N ILE A 122 13.69 9.54 0.57
CA ILE A 122 13.04 8.69 1.58
C ILE A 122 12.14 9.56 2.47
N VAL A 123 12.62 10.75 2.86
CA VAL A 123 11.84 11.71 3.66
C VAL A 123 10.58 12.14 2.91
N ASP A 124 10.68 12.40 1.61
CA ASP A 124 9.54 12.77 0.77
C ASP A 124 8.50 11.63 0.70
N ILE A 125 8.95 10.40 0.50
CA ILE A 125 8.09 9.21 0.54
C ILE A 125 7.39 9.09 1.89
N VAL A 126 8.13 9.22 3.00
CA VAL A 126 7.59 9.13 4.37
C VAL A 126 6.52 10.19 4.61
N ASN A 127 6.76 11.43 4.17
CA ASN A 127 5.81 12.54 4.33
C ASN A 127 4.54 12.33 3.49
N ILE A 128 4.67 11.83 2.26
CA ILE A 128 3.52 11.51 1.40
C ILE A 128 2.70 10.38 2.02
N ILE A 129 3.33 9.26 2.37
CA ILE A 129 2.65 8.10 2.95
C ILE A 129 2.05 8.44 4.32
N GLY A 130 2.81 9.13 5.18
CA GLY A 130 2.37 9.55 6.50
C GLY A 130 1.17 10.49 6.45
N LYS A 131 1.13 11.41 5.48
CA LYS A 131 0.03 12.39 5.36
C LYS A 131 -1.19 11.85 4.60
N GLN A 132 -0.99 11.05 3.56
CA GLN A 132 -2.05 10.64 2.63
C GLN A 132 -2.46 9.18 2.77
N GLY A 133 -1.52 8.31 3.12
CA GLY A 133 -1.71 6.86 3.17
C GLY A 133 -2.07 6.28 4.54
N SER A 134 -2.08 7.09 5.60
CA SER A 134 -2.29 6.63 6.98
C SER A 134 -3.76 6.37 7.32
N ILE A 135 -4.04 5.17 7.83
CA ILE A 135 -5.36 4.73 8.33
C ILE A 135 -5.17 4.31 9.79
N GLU A 136 -5.96 4.88 10.70
CA GLU A 136 -5.87 4.51 12.12
C GLU A 136 -6.11 3.00 12.30
N LYS A 137 -5.29 2.36 13.12
CA LYS A 137 -5.29 0.90 13.30
C LYS A 137 -6.63 0.35 13.79
N ASN A 138 -7.35 1.08 14.62
CA ASN A 138 -8.72 0.76 15.07
C ASN A 138 -9.72 0.66 13.91
N ILE A 139 -9.62 1.53 12.90
CA ILE A 139 -10.46 1.54 11.70
C ILE A 139 -10.00 0.44 10.75
N ALA A 140 -8.68 0.30 10.55
CA ALA A 140 -8.10 -0.72 9.68
C ALA A 140 -8.38 -2.15 10.18
N ASN A 141 -8.36 -2.38 11.50
CA ASN A 141 -8.59 -3.70 12.09
C ASN A 141 -9.99 -4.25 11.77
N ASN A 142 -10.99 -3.39 11.54
CA ASN A 142 -12.32 -3.82 11.10
C ASN A 142 -12.30 -4.38 9.65
N GLN A 143 -11.28 -4.06 8.85
CA GLN A 143 -11.05 -4.58 7.50
C GLN A 143 -10.14 -5.83 7.49
N TYR A 144 -9.26 -5.99 8.49
CA TYR A 144 -8.52 -7.23 8.79
C TYR A 144 -9.35 -8.23 9.58
N ASN A 145 -10.67 -8.16 9.46
CA ASN A 145 -11.59 -9.01 10.19
C ASN A 145 -11.19 -10.48 9.97
N PHE A 146 -10.97 -11.22 11.07
CA PHE A 146 -10.51 -12.61 11.01
C PHE A 146 -11.46 -13.50 10.19
N SER A 147 -12.68 -13.05 9.93
CA SER A 147 -13.63 -13.66 8.99
C SER A 147 -13.11 -13.81 7.55
N TYR A 148 -12.16 -12.99 7.08
CA TYR A 148 -11.51 -13.14 5.76
C TYR A 148 -10.43 -14.23 5.70
N TYR A 149 -10.10 -14.84 6.83
CA TYR A 149 -9.01 -15.82 6.98
C TYR A 149 -9.49 -17.27 6.77
N GLY A 150 -10.77 -17.44 6.44
CA GLY A 150 -11.39 -18.73 6.18
C GLY A 150 -11.22 -19.67 7.36
N GLU A 151 -10.67 -20.86 7.10
CA GLU A 151 -10.48 -21.93 8.08
C GLU A 151 -9.55 -21.59 9.24
N LEU A 152 -8.70 -20.55 9.12
CA LEU A 152 -7.79 -20.12 10.19
C LEU A 152 -8.34 -18.97 11.03
N SER A 153 -9.52 -18.43 10.71
CA SER A 153 -10.12 -17.28 11.39
C SER A 153 -10.12 -17.39 12.92
N GLU A 154 -10.80 -18.40 13.45
CA GLU A 154 -10.93 -18.64 14.90
C GLU A 154 -9.57 -18.90 15.57
N VAL A 155 -8.69 -19.63 14.88
CA VAL A 155 -7.34 -19.93 15.37
C VAL A 155 -6.51 -18.67 15.52
N LEU A 156 -6.51 -17.82 14.49
CA LEU A 156 -5.72 -16.59 14.47
C LEU A 156 -6.29 -15.56 15.44
N GLU A 157 -7.60 -15.47 15.56
CA GLU A 157 -8.26 -14.65 16.57
C GLU A 157 -7.84 -15.11 17.99
N TYR A 158 -7.89 -16.41 18.26
CA TYR A 158 -7.44 -16.95 19.53
C TYR A 158 -5.96 -16.64 19.81
N ILE A 159 -5.08 -16.80 18.80
CA ILE A 159 -3.66 -16.46 18.96
C ILE A 159 -3.46 -14.99 19.26
N ASN A 160 -4.14 -14.07 18.56
CA ASN A 160 -3.98 -12.64 18.77
C ASN A 160 -4.48 -12.21 20.15
N ASN A 161 -5.63 -12.73 20.59
CA ASN A 161 -6.22 -12.40 21.89
C ASN A 161 -5.40 -12.94 23.07
N ASN A 162 -4.61 -14.00 22.85
CA ASN A 162 -3.82 -14.67 23.88
C ASN A 162 -2.31 -14.62 23.59
N ILE A 163 -1.86 -13.66 22.77
CA ILE A 163 -0.47 -13.63 22.27
C ILE A 163 0.55 -13.42 23.40
N THR A 164 0.15 -12.79 24.50
CA THR A 164 0.99 -12.57 25.69
C THR A 164 1.10 -13.81 26.57
N GLU A 165 0.36 -14.88 26.26
CA GLU A 165 0.39 -16.13 27.00
C GLU A 165 1.33 -17.17 26.35
N LYS A 166 1.53 -18.28 27.05
CA LYS A 166 2.22 -19.44 26.49
C LYS A 166 1.26 -20.19 25.58
N LEU A 167 1.43 -20.00 24.27
CA LEU A 167 0.64 -20.70 23.25
C LEU A 167 1.35 -21.96 22.77
N THR A 168 0.67 -23.11 22.87
CA THR A 168 1.11 -24.35 22.24
C THR A 168 0.05 -24.90 21.31
N LEU A 169 0.47 -25.70 20.31
CA LEU A 169 -0.47 -26.43 19.45
C LEU A 169 -1.44 -27.28 20.26
N LYS A 170 -1.00 -27.84 21.40
CA LYS A 170 -1.87 -28.64 22.27
C LYS A 170 -3.02 -27.80 22.81
N ASP A 171 -2.71 -26.66 23.41
CA ASP A 171 -3.67 -25.83 24.11
C ASP A 171 -4.73 -25.29 23.14
N ILE A 172 -4.29 -24.81 21.97
CA ILE A 172 -5.18 -24.31 20.92
C ILE A 172 -6.01 -25.45 20.33
N SER A 173 -5.40 -26.59 20.02
CA SER A 173 -6.12 -27.73 19.45
C SER A 173 -7.23 -28.24 20.36
N SER A 174 -6.97 -28.28 21.68
CA SER A 174 -7.97 -28.67 22.67
C SER A 174 -9.07 -27.63 22.83
N LYS A 175 -8.74 -26.33 22.74
CA LYS A 175 -9.72 -25.24 22.89
C LYS A 175 -10.67 -25.12 21.70
N LEU A 176 -10.16 -25.37 20.50
CA LEU A 176 -10.88 -25.23 19.23
C LEU A 176 -11.36 -26.58 18.66
N PHE A 177 -11.35 -27.64 19.48
CA PHE A 177 -11.82 -28.98 19.10
C PHE A 177 -11.21 -29.52 17.79
N THR A 178 -9.93 -29.22 17.53
CA THR A 178 -9.17 -29.70 16.37
C THR A 178 -8.00 -30.57 16.79
N SER A 179 -7.34 -31.24 15.84
CA SER A 179 -6.12 -32.02 16.14
C SER A 179 -4.87 -31.16 15.95
N LYS A 180 -3.81 -31.43 16.74
CA LYS A 180 -2.50 -30.76 16.56
C LYS A 180 -1.94 -30.93 15.16
N SER A 181 -2.14 -32.12 14.58
CA SER A 181 -1.67 -32.45 13.23
C SER A 181 -2.39 -31.60 12.19
N ASN A 182 -3.71 -31.49 12.30
CA ASN A 182 -4.52 -30.65 11.43
C ASN A 182 -4.11 -29.18 11.54
N LEU A 183 -3.97 -28.65 12.76
CA LEU A 183 -3.55 -27.26 12.98
C LEU A 183 -2.16 -27.00 12.38
N SER A 184 -1.20 -27.90 12.60
CA SER A 184 0.13 -27.78 11.99
C SER A 184 0.08 -27.83 10.47
N ALA A 185 -0.73 -28.73 9.89
CA ALA A 185 -0.91 -28.83 8.45
C ALA A 185 -1.51 -27.55 7.85
N GLN A 186 -2.54 -26.98 8.50
CA GLN A 186 -3.17 -25.73 8.07
C GLN A 186 -2.18 -24.56 8.04
N PHE A 187 -1.35 -24.39 9.07
CA PHE A 187 -0.31 -23.34 9.09
C PHE A 187 0.69 -23.49 7.93
N ASN A 188 1.14 -24.73 7.68
CA ASN A 188 2.06 -24.99 6.57
C ASN A 188 1.39 -24.80 5.20
N GLN A 189 0.19 -25.30 4.99
CA GLN A 189 -0.51 -25.23 3.70
C GLN A 189 -0.96 -23.80 3.37
N LEU A 190 -1.57 -23.12 4.34
CA LEU A 190 -2.19 -21.82 4.12
C LEU A 190 -1.17 -20.68 4.21
N LEU A 191 -0.22 -20.74 5.15
CA LEU A 191 0.73 -19.66 5.41
C LEU A 191 2.17 -19.99 5.02
N ASN A 192 2.48 -21.24 4.67
CA ASN A 192 3.84 -21.70 4.36
C ASN A 192 4.85 -21.42 5.50
N ILE A 193 4.37 -21.40 6.74
CA ILE A 193 5.17 -21.21 7.96
C ILE A 193 4.65 -22.13 9.06
N GLY A 194 5.56 -22.67 9.86
CA GLY A 194 5.18 -23.47 11.03
C GLY A 194 4.52 -22.61 12.12
N PHE A 195 3.59 -23.21 12.88
CA PHE A 195 2.89 -22.55 13.99
C PHE A 195 3.83 -21.84 14.96
N LYS A 196 4.92 -22.50 15.38
CA LYS A 196 5.88 -21.91 16.33
C LYS A 196 6.53 -20.65 15.75
N THR A 197 6.98 -20.71 14.49
CA THR A 197 7.57 -19.56 13.79
C THR A 197 6.56 -18.42 13.66
N TYR A 198 5.29 -18.73 13.36
CA TYR A 198 4.24 -17.71 13.30
C TYR A 198 4.09 -16.97 14.63
N VAL A 199 3.95 -17.71 15.74
CA VAL A 199 3.77 -17.14 17.08
C VAL A 199 5.01 -16.37 17.52
N ASP A 200 6.20 -16.93 17.35
CA ASP A 200 7.46 -16.27 17.76
C ASP A 200 7.68 -14.96 17.01
N THR A 201 7.50 -14.95 15.68
CA THR A 201 7.65 -13.73 14.87
C THR A 201 6.56 -12.69 15.17
N LEU A 202 5.35 -13.12 15.54
CA LEU A 202 4.28 -12.21 15.98
C LEU A 202 4.60 -11.57 17.34
N LYS A 203 5.10 -12.35 18.31
CA LYS A 203 5.55 -11.83 19.60
C LYS A 203 6.71 -10.82 19.45
N ILE A 204 7.67 -11.10 18.57
CA ILE A 204 8.75 -10.17 18.27
C ILE A 204 8.20 -8.91 17.60
N ALA A 205 7.30 -9.05 16.61
CA ALA A 205 6.66 -7.91 15.96
C ALA A 205 5.95 -6.98 16.98
N ASN A 206 5.23 -7.55 17.95
CA ASN A 206 4.59 -6.78 19.03
C ASN A 206 5.59 -6.15 20.01
N SER A 207 6.83 -6.63 20.06
CA SER A 207 7.87 -6.08 20.94
C SER A 207 8.51 -4.80 20.42
N PHE A 208 8.47 -4.52 19.10
CA PHE A 208 9.17 -3.35 18.53
C PHE A 208 8.63 -2.02 19.05
N GLU A 209 7.32 -1.88 19.17
CA GLU A 209 6.70 -0.66 19.69
C GLU A 209 7.23 -0.37 21.11
N LEU A 210 7.16 -1.36 22.01
CA LEU A 210 7.71 -1.25 23.36
C LEU A 210 9.21 -0.97 23.34
N LEU A 211 9.96 -1.65 22.47
CA LEU A 211 11.42 -1.57 22.39
C LEU A 211 11.90 -0.17 21.98
N LEU A 212 11.17 0.50 21.07
CA LEU A 212 11.59 1.74 20.42
C LEU A 212 10.91 2.99 20.96
N THR A 213 9.77 2.86 21.64
CA THR A 213 8.99 3.99 22.17
C THR A 213 9.04 4.12 23.69
N THR A 214 9.58 3.13 24.40
CA THR A 214 9.65 3.12 25.87
C THR A 214 11.09 2.90 26.36
N ASN A 215 11.32 3.19 27.65
CA ASN A 215 12.56 2.87 28.36
C ASN A 215 12.46 1.54 29.13
N ASP A 216 11.49 0.68 28.80
CA ASP A 216 11.31 -0.59 29.48
C ASP A 216 12.58 -1.46 29.37
N THR A 217 12.90 -2.17 30.44
CA THR A 217 13.99 -3.15 30.42
C THR A 217 13.65 -4.30 29.49
N ILE A 218 14.66 -4.97 28.92
CA ILE A 218 14.46 -6.16 28.08
C ILE A 218 13.69 -7.27 28.84
N SER A 219 13.86 -7.34 30.16
CA SER A 219 13.10 -8.25 31.01
C SER A 219 11.61 -7.91 31.04
N LEU A 220 11.26 -6.63 31.22
CA LEU A 220 9.87 -6.19 31.23
C LEU A 220 9.21 -6.33 29.86
N ILE A 221 9.91 -6.01 28.78
CA ILE A 221 9.41 -6.20 27.41
C ILE A 221 9.15 -7.69 27.15
N SER A 222 10.10 -8.56 27.53
CA SER A 222 9.95 -10.02 27.41
C SER A 222 8.70 -10.52 28.11
N GLU A 223 8.42 -10.03 29.32
CA GLU A 223 7.20 -10.37 30.07
C GLU A 223 5.94 -9.89 29.35
N LYS A 224 5.90 -8.60 28.95
CA LYS A 224 4.77 -7.98 28.26
C LYS A 224 4.40 -8.69 26.95
N VAL A 225 5.38 -9.21 26.21
CA VAL A 225 5.15 -9.95 24.95
C VAL A 225 5.05 -11.47 25.13
N GLY A 226 5.00 -11.95 26.37
CA GLY A 226 4.67 -13.34 26.68
C GLY A 226 5.80 -14.36 26.50
N PHE A 227 7.06 -13.93 26.62
CA PHE A 227 8.19 -14.84 26.73
C PHE A 227 8.42 -15.25 28.19
N SER A 228 8.86 -16.49 28.40
CA SER A 228 9.10 -17.04 29.74
C SER A 228 10.21 -16.33 30.52
N ASN A 229 11.18 -15.73 29.81
CA ASN A 229 12.27 -14.95 30.39
C ASN A 229 13.00 -14.15 29.31
N ALA A 230 13.76 -13.14 29.76
CA ALA A 230 14.53 -12.23 28.92
C ALA A 230 15.56 -12.92 28.01
N SER A 231 16.17 -14.02 28.48
CA SER A 231 17.16 -14.78 27.71
C SER A 231 16.53 -15.49 26.52
N SER A 232 15.36 -16.11 26.72
CA SER A 232 14.57 -16.73 25.65
C SER A 232 14.10 -15.69 24.64
N TYR A 233 13.59 -14.54 25.09
CA TYR A 233 13.23 -13.44 24.20
C TYR A 233 14.43 -12.97 23.38
N SER A 234 15.55 -12.65 24.01
CA SER A 234 16.73 -12.11 23.34
C SER A 234 17.32 -13.08 22.32
N LYS A 235 17.36 -14.38 22.64
CA LYS A 235 17.81 -15.42 21.72
C LYS A 235 16.89 -15.55 20.51
N THR A 236 15.58 -15.58 20.72
CA THR A 236 14.59 -15.68 19.64
C THR A 236 14.61 -14.43 18.78
N PHE A 237 14.62 -13.23 19.37
CA PHE A 237 14.76 -11.96 18.67
C PHE A 237 16.02 -11.96 17.79
N LYS A 238 17.20 -12.28 18.35
CA LYS A 238 18.44 -12.35 17.57
C LYS A 238 18.38 -13.38 16.43
N SER A 239 17.70 -14.52 16.64
CA SER A 239 17.56 -15.53 15.60
C SER A 239 16.74 -15.05 14.39
N TYR A 240 15.78 -14.15 14.59
CA TYR A 240 14.91 -13.65 13.52
C TYR A 240 15.35 -12.29 12.97
N ILE A 241 16.03 -11.46 13.77
CA ILE A 241 16.44 -10.08 13.44
C ILE A 241 17.94 -9.95 13.18
N GLY A 242 18.73 -10.96 13.53
CA GLY A 242 20.19 -10.97 13.35
C GLY A 242 20.96 -10.29 14.48
N VAL A 243 20.34 -9.35 15.20
CA VAL A 243 20.91 -8.59 16.32
C VAL A 243 20.09 -8.77 17.59
N THR A 244 20.70 -8.53 18.76
CA THR A 244 19.99 -8.54 20.06
C THR A 244 19.02 -7.36 20.19
N PRO A 245 18.02 -7.43 21.08
CA PRO A 245 17.10 -6.31 21.32
C PRO A 245 17.80 -5.00 21.70
N ASN A 246 18.86 -5.07 22.52
CA ASN A 246 19.62 -3.87 22.93
C ASN A 246 20.44 -3.27 21.79
N GLU A 247 21.06 -4.12 20.97
CA GLU A 247 21.75 -3.68 19.75
C GLU A 247 20.74 -3.01 18.80
N TYR A 248 19.57 -3.63 18.60
CA TYR A 248 18.51 -3.07 17.74
C TYR A 248 18.00 -1.71 18.23
N ARG A 249 17.81 -1.54 19.55
CA ARG A 249 17.40 -0.26 20.16
C ARG A 249 18.41 0.86 19.88
N SER A 250 19.69 0.52 19.77
CA SER A 250 20.77 1.48 19.51
C SER A 250 21.11 1.63 18.02
N CYS A 251 20.49 0.81 17.18
CA CYS A 251 20.78 0.72 15.75
C CYS A 251 20.25 1.95 15.02
N SER A 252 21.06 2.49 14.12
CA SER A 252 20.65 3.62 13.31
C SER A 252 19.60 3.20 12.27
N LYS A 253 18.66 4.08 11.94
CA LYS A 253 17.64 3.82 10.91
C LYS A 253 18.22 3.45 9.54
N TYR A 254 19.47 3.84 9.26
CA TYR A 254 20.19 3.51 8.02
C TYR A 254 20.74 2.08 7.98
N GLU A 255 20.88 1.44 9.14
CA GLU A 255 21.40 0.08 9.30
C GLU A 255 20.28 -0.96 9.39
N LYS A 256 19.05 -0.52 9.68
CA LYS A 256 17.89 -1.39 9.76
C LYS A 256 17.49 -1.91 8.39
N SER A 257 17.26 -3.22 8.32
CA SER A 257 16.84 -3.94 7.11
C SER A 257 15.89 -5.08 7.45
N ILE A 258 15.20 -5.58 6.44
CA ILE A 258 14.52 -6.87 6.54
C ILE A 258 15.46 -7.98 6.04
N ILE A 259 15.52 -9.08 6.78
CA ILE A 259 16.31 -10.24 6.39
C ILE A 259 15.52 -11.05 5.37
N MET A 260 16.03 -11.09 4.14
CA MET A 260 15.58 -11.97 3.08
C MET A 260 16.79 -12.57 2.36
N ASP A 261 16.56 -13.62 1.57
CA ASP A 261 17.58 -14.26 0.78
C ASP A 261 17.84 -13.47 -0.52
N TYR A 262 18.48 -12.31 -0.40
CA TYR A 262 18.83 -11.48 -1.56
C TYR A 262 19.89 -12.13 -2.46
N GLU A 263 19.86 -11.81 -3.75
CA GLU A 263 20.80 -12.29 -4.76
C GLU A 263 21.95 -11.29 -4.94
N HIS A 264 23.17 -11.79 -5.21
CA HIS A 264 24.27 -10.93 -5.65
C HIS A 264 24.14 -10.69 -7.16
N GLN A 265 24.14 -9.41 -7.55
CA GLN A 265 23.96 -9.02 -8.96
C GLN A 265 25.28 -9.01 -9.72
N ILE A 266 25.21 -9.33 -11.01
CA ILE A 266 26.34 -9.31 -11.95
C ILE A 266 26.26 -8.04 -12.82
N ASP A 267 27.40 -7.46 -13.20
CA ASP A 267 27.51 -6.17 -13.91
C ASP A 267 26.60 -6.02 -15.15
N ASP A 268 26.43 -7.06 -15.97
CA ASP A 268 25.60 -6.97 -17.18
C ASP A 268 24.10 -6.84 -16.86
N SER A 269 23.65 -7.44 -15.75
CA SER A 269 22.28 -7.28 -15.25
C SER A 269 22.05 -5.84 -14.76
N LEU A 270 23.04 -5.26 -14.07
CA LEU A 270 22.96 -3.89 -13.55
C LEU A 270 22.78 -2.86 -14.67
N LYS A 271 23.51 -3.01 -15.80
CA LYS A 271 23.37 -2.11 -16.96
C LYS A 271 21.97 -2.14 -17.60
N ASN A 272 21.37 -3.33 -17.67
CA ASN A 272 19.99 -3.46 -18.17
C ASN A 272 19.02 -2.69 -17.24
N ILE A 273 19.22 -2.82 -15.93
CA ILE A 273 18.35 -2.19 -14.94
C ILE A 273 18.51 -0.67 -14.91
N GLU A 274 19.72 -0.16 -15.09
CA GLU A 274 19.99 1.27 -15.24
C GLU A 274 19.17 1.87 -16.39
N ASN A 275 19.12 1.19 -17.54
CA ASN A 275 18.30 1.63 -18.67
C ASN A 275 16.80 1.64 -18.35
N ILE A 276 16.29 0.62 -17.65
CA ILE A 276 14.88 0.55 -17.24
C ILE A 276 14.53 1.71 -16.30
N ILE A 277 15.38 1.97 -15.30
CA ILE A 277 15.18 3.07 -14.33
C ILE A 277 15.16 4.40 -15.06
N ARG A 278 16.13 4.66 -15.95
CA ARG A 278 16.20 5.90 -16.72
C ARG A 278 14.95 6.14 -17.57
N LEU A 279 14.46 5.12 -18.27
CA LEU A 279 13.24 5.22 -19.09
C LEU A 279 12.00 5.52 -18.22
N LYS A 280 11.89 4.90 -17.04
CA LYS A 280 10.80 5.17 -16.11
C LYS A 280 10.88 6.56 -15.48
N GLN A 281 12.07 7.06 -15.16
CA GLN A 281 12.25 8.43 -14.67
C GLN A 281 11.72 9.43 -15.70
N GLN A 282 12.14 9.30 -16.97
CA GLN A 282 11.64 10.13 -18.07
C GLN A 282 10.12 10.08 -18.20
N TYR A 283 9.52 8.89 -18.07
CA TYR A 283 8.07 8.72 -18.12
C TYR A 283 7.35 9.49 -16.99
N TYR A 284 7.79 9.34 -15.74
CA TYR A 284 7.13 9.96 -14.59
C TYR A 284 7.44 11.46 -14.43
N ASP A 285 8.50 11.96 -15.06
CA ASP A 285 8.79 13.40 -15.10
C ASP A 285 7.88 14.16 -16.08
N GLN A 286 7.38 13.49 -17.11
CA GLN A 286 6.52 14.08 -18.15
C GLN A 286 5.02 13.95 -17.86
N LYS A 287 4.60 12.98 -17.03
CA LYS A 287 3.18 12.73 -16.73
C LYS A 287 2.72 13.52 -15.50
N ILE A 288 1.85 14.51 -15.72
CA ILE A 288 1.19 15.28 -14.65
C ILE A 288 0.16 14.36 -13.96
N GLU A 289 0.14 14.33 -12.61
CA GLU A 289 -0.88 13.60 -11.85
C GLU A 289 -2.25 14.27 -12.05
N HIS A 290 -3.19 13.57 -12.69
CA HIS A 290 -4.59 13.94 -12.64
C HIS A 290 -5.19 13.43 -11.34
N LYS A 291 -5.58 14.34 -10.44
CA LYS A 291 -6.00 14.00 -9.08
C LYS A 291 -7.48 13.67 -9.03
N ILE A 292 -7.81 12.45 -8.61
CA ILE A 292 -9.15 12.11 -8.14
C ILE A 292 -9.21 12.34 -6.62
N TYR A 293 -10.19 13.13 -6.17
CA TYR A 293 -10.40 13.45 -4.76
C TYR A 293 -11.52 12.57 -4.20
N VAL A 294 -11.16 11.60 -3.36
CA VAL A 294 -12.12 10.96 -2.45
C VAL A 294 -12.31 11.87 -1.24
N ASP A 295 -13.54 12.31 -0.99
CA ASP A 295 -13.86 13.17 0.14
C ASP A 295 -13.88 12.34 1.43
N SER A 296 -12.83 12.45 2.25
CA SER A 296 -12.73 11.70 3.51
C SER A 296 -12.63 12.55 4.77
N LYS A 297 -12.65 13.89 4.67
CA LYS A 297 -12.91 14.86 5.76
C LYS A 297 -12.82 16.30 5.24
N ILE A 298 -13.89 17.07 5.39
CA ILE A 298 -14.00 18.48 4.98
C ILE A 298 -13.56 19.37 6.15
N ASP A 299 -12.47 20.10 5.98
CA ASP A 299 -12.16 21.29 6.79
C ASP A 299 -11.66 22.44 5.90
N THR A 300 -12.32 22.60 4.75
CA THR A 300 -12.19 23.77 3.89
C THR A 300 -13.52 24.51 3.90
N LYS A 301 -13.47 25.85 3.91
CA LYS A 301 -14.65 26.69 3.68
C LYS A 301 -15.33 26.21 2.40
N VAL A 302 -16.46 25.53 2.55
CA VAL A 302 -17.27 25.04 1.42
C VAL A 302 -17.88 26.25 0.74
N ASN A 303 -17.51 26.51 -0.51
CA ASN A 303 -18.32 27.37 -1.36
C ASN A 303 -19.54 26.55 -1.78
N PRO A 304 -20.77 26.92 -1.38
CA PRO A 304 -21.95 26.14 -1.72
C PRO A 304 -22.15 26.13 -3.24
N TYR A 305 -22.37 24.95 -3.82
CA TYR A 305 -22.91 24.84 -5.17
C TYR A 305 -24.36 25.36 -5.14
N TYR A 306 -24.67 26.35 -5.98
CA TYR A 306 -26.00 26.96 -6.02
C TYR A 306 -27.04 26.10 -6.77
N LEU A 307 -26.60 25.10 -7.55
CA LEU A 307 -27.49 24.20 -8.28
C LEU A 307 -26.91 22.77 -8.35
N VAL A 308 -27.72 21.78 -7.97
CA VAL A 308 -27.39 20.35 -8.07
C VAL A 308 -28.36 19.68 -9.05
N VAL A 309 -27.82 19.07 -10.10
CA VAL A 309 -28.58 18.25 -11.05
C VAL A 309 -28.41 16.79 -10.65
N GLN A 310 -29.50 16.18 -10.20
CA GLN A 310 -29.50 14.76 -9.86
C GLN A 310 -29.79 13.93 -11.10
N VAL A 311 -28.92 12.96 -11.37
CA VAL A 311 -29.09 11.99 -12.45
C VAL A 311 -29.34 10.64 -11.81
N ASN A 312 -30.53 10.07 -12.01
CA ASN A 312 -31.04 8.95 -11.22
C ASN A 312 -30.90 7.60 -11.93
N ASN A 313 -30.82 7.59 -13.27
CA ASN A 313 -30.75 6.37 -14.06
C ASN A 313 -29.88 6.55 -15.31
N ILE A 314 -29.50 5.42 -15.92
CA ILE A 314 -28.62 5.38 -17.09
C ILE A 314 -29.19 6.16 -18.28
N GLU A 315 -30.51 6.13 -18.49
CA GLU A 315 -31.14 6.86 -19.60
C GLU A 315 -31.02 8.37 -19.42
N GLU A 316 -31.23 8.89 -18.20
CA GLU A 316 -30.99 10.31 -17.88
C GLU A 316 -29.52 10.69 -18.09
N LEU A 317 -28.58 9.82 -17.75
CA LEU A 317 -27.16 10.04 -18.00
C LEU A 317 -26.85 10.11 -19.50
N LYS A 318 -27.37 9.16 -20.29
CA LYS A 318 -27.17 9.15 -21.74
C LYS A 318 -27.75 10.40 -22.39
N LEU A 319 -28.99 10.75 -22.04
CA LEU A 319 -29.64 11.96 -22.53
C LEU A 319 -28.77 13.19 -22.22
N LEU A 320 -28.33 13.33 -20.97
CA LEU A 320 -27.64 14.52 -20.49
C LEU A 320 -26.23 14.68 -21.09
N PHE A 321 -25.44 13.60 -21.15
CA PHE A 321 -24.02 13.66 -21.52
C PHE A 321 -23.72 13.20 -22.95
N LEU A 322 -24.56 12.35 -23.57
CA LEU A 322 -24.31 11.78 -24.90
C LEU A 322 -25.19 12.40 -25.98
N GLU A 323 -26.38 12.87 -25.63
CA GLU A 323 -27.31 13.54 -26.57
C GLU A 323 -27.26 15.07 -26.50
N ASP A 324 -26.19 15.63 -25.91
CA ASP A 324 -25.92 17.07 -25.86
C ASP A 324 -26.99 17.92 -25.12
N PHE A 325 -27.93 17.30 -24.40
CA PHE A 325 -29.01 18.02 -23.68
C PHE A 325 -28.50 18.98 -22.61
N ALA A 326 -27.31 18.75 -22.07
CA ALA A 326 -26.74 19.61 -21.05
C ALA A 326 -26.16 20.92 -21.61
N LYS A 327 -25.91 21.04 -22.92
CA LYS A 327 -25.29 22.24 -23.54
C LYS A 327 -25.90 23.58 -23.12
N PRO A 328 -27.23 23.75 -22.98
CA PRO A 328 -27.84 25.02 -22.57
C PRO A 328 -27.65 25.37 -21.09
N LEU A 329 -27.23 24.42 -20.26
CA LEU A 329 -27.06 24.59 -18.80
C LEU A 329 -25.71 25.20 -18.43
N PHE A 330 -24.83 25.46 -19.40
CA PHE A 330 -23.44 25.84 -19.18
C PHE A 330 -23.13 27.25 -19.67
N HIS A 331 -23.00 28.19 -18.73
CA HIS A 331 -22.36 29.48 -18.94
C HIS A 331 -21.33 29.72 -17.82
N ASN A 332 -20.23 30.37 -18.17
CA ASN A 332 -19.02 30.60 -17.35
C ASN A 332 -19.27 30.77 -15.84
N ASP A 333 -18.35 30.21 -15.05
CA ASP A 333 -18.31 30.20 -13.57
C ASP A 333 -19.50 29.49 -12.90
N SER A 334 -20.01 28.43 -13.51
CA SER A 334 -21.13 27.67 -12.98
C SER A 334 -20.76 26.84 -11.75
N THR A 335 -21.32 27.26 -10.62
CA THR A 335 -21.45 26.52 -9.35
C THR A 335 -22.46 25.36 -9.47
N LEU A 336 -22.39 24.60 -10.56
CA LEU A 336 -23.28 23.49 -10.91
C LEU A 336 -22.59 22.17 -10.59
N MET A 337 -23.29 21.27 -9.89
CA MET A 337 -22.82 19.92 -9.57
C MET A 337 -23.78 18.87 -10.13
N PHE A 338 -23.25 17.88 -10.84
CA PHE A 338 -24.00 16.71 -11.28
C PHE A 338 -23.81 15.60 -10.25
N TYR A 339 -24.88 15.26 -9.55
CA TYR A 339 -24.90 14.15 -8.61
C TYR A 339 -25.45 12.90 -9.30
N LEU A 340 -24.55 12.01 -9.71
CA LEU A 340 -24.92 10.74 -10.34
C LEU A 340 -25.33 9.75 -9.25
N ARG A 341 -26.63 9.58 -9.06
CA ARG A 341 -27.22 8.60 -8.12
C ARG A 341 -27.21 7.17 -8.67
N ILE A 342 -26.55 6.99 -9.80
CA ILE A 342 -26.34 5.73 -10.49
C ILE A 342 -25.11 5.07 -9.88
N ASN A 343 -25.21 3.78 -9.62
CA ASN A 343 -24.10 3.01 -9.10
C ASN A 343 -22.97 2.91 -10.14
N MET A 344 -21.71 3.02 -9.72
CA MET A 344 -20.59 2.96 -10.67
C MET A 344 -20.51 1.61 -11.41
N ARG A 345 -20.96 0.52 -10.76
CA ARG A 345 -21.14 -0.77 -11.43
C ARG A 345 -22.11 -0.71 -12.61
N ASP A 346 -23.21 0.01 -12.47
CA ASP A 346 -24.19 0.17 -13.56
C ASP A 346 -23.58 0.93 -14.74
N ILE A 347 -22.75 1.95 -14.49
CA ILE A 347 -22.02 2.67 -15.54
C ILE A 347 -21.03 1.73 -16.25
N LYS A 348 -20.35 0.86 -15.51
CA LYS A 348 -19.42 -0.14 -16.06
C LYS A 348 -20.11 -1.19 -16.92
N GLU A 349 -21.24 -1.71 -16.47
CA GLU A 349 -21.93 -2.85 -17.10
C GLU A 349 -22.91 -2.44 -18.20
N LYS A 350 -23.53 -1.27 -18.09
CA LYS A 350 -24.64 -0.85 -18.99
C LYS A 350 -24.24 0.18 -20.05
N LEU A 351 -23.12 0.89 -19.89
CA LEU A 351 -22.55 1.69 -20.98
C LEU A 351 -21.52 0.87 -21.75
N THR A 352 -21.51 1.03 -23.06
CA THR A 352 -20.44 0.54 -23.94
C THR A 352 -19.15 1.31 -23.71
N VAL A 353 -18.02 0.77 -24.20
CA VAL A 353 -16.72 1.46 -24.14
C VAL A 353 -16.79 2.86 -24.77
N ASN A 354 -17.44 2.98 -25.93
CA ASN A 354 -17.59 4.25 -26.63
C ASN A 354 -18.45 5.26 -25.86
N GLU A 355 -19.58 4.82 -25.29
CA GLU A 355 -20.44 5.69 -24.47
C GLU A 355 -19.73 6.18 -23.22
N ARG A 356 -18.91 5.34 -22.58
CA ARG A 356 -18.08 5.77 -21.44
C ARG A 356 -17.05 6.80 -21.87
N GLN A 357 -16.34 6.55 -22.97
CA GLN A 357 -15.37 7.50 -23.50
C GLN A 357 -16.04 8.87 -23.77
N GLN A 358 -17.18 8.89 -24.45
CA GLN A 358 -17.93 10.13 -24.71
C GLN A 358 -18.40 10.84 -23.43
N LEU A 359 -18.85 10.09 -22.43
CA LEU A 359 -19.22 10.64 -21.11
C LEU A 359 -18.03 11.38 -20.47
N PHE A 360 -16.88 10.72 -20.36
CA PHE A 360 -15.71 11.31 -19.73
C PHE A 360 -15.13 12.46 -20.57
N GLU A 361 -15.13 12.35 -21.91
CA GLU A 361 -14.78 13.45 -22.82
C GLU A 361 -15.66 14.67 -22.60
N TYR A 362 -16.96 14.47 -22.43
CA TYR A 362 -17.90 15.56 -22.18
C TYR A 362 -17.63 16.23 -20.84
N ILE A 363 -17.43 15.44 -19.79
CA ILE A 363 -17.12 15.94 -18.44
C ILE A 363 -15.83 16.78 -18.45
N ILE A 364 -14.78 16.25 -19.09
CA ILE A 364 -13.46 16.88 -19.14
C ILE A 364 -13.50 18.14 -20.01
N LYS A 365 -14.04 18.05 -21.23
CA LYS A 365 -14.07 19.18 -22.18
C LYS A 365 -14.85 20.38 -21.65
N ASN A 366 -15.90 20.14 -20.88
CA ASN A 366 -16.75 21.19 -20.33
C ASN A 366 -16.42 21.55 -18.87
N ASN A 367 -15.37 20.96 -18.29
CA ASN A 367 -14.92 21.19 -16.91
C ASN A 367 -16.05 21.03 -15.86
N LEU A 368 -16.78 19.92 -15.93
CA LEU A 368 -17.98 19.69 -15.11
C LEU A 368 -17.63 19.17 -13.72
N ASN A 369 -18.29 19.68 -12.68
CA ASN A 369 -18.27 19.08 -11.35
C ASN A 369 -19.23 17.89 -11.33
N VAL A 370 -18.69 16.67 -11.30
CA VAL A 370 -19.49 15.44 -11.28
C VAL A 370 -19.12 14.61 -10.07
N THR A 371 -20.14 14.08 -9.43
CA THR A 371 -20.02 13.19 -8.28
C THR A 371 -20.55 11.82 -8.65
N PHE A 372 -19.72 10.80 -8.44
CA PHE A 372 -20.05 9.39 -8.67
C PHE A 372 -20.36 8.70 -7.35
N LYS A 373 -21.38 7.84 -7.36
CA LYS A 373 -21.67 6.94 -6.26
C LYS A 373 -20.86 5.66 -6.42
N LEU A 374 -20.07 5.31 -5.39
CA LEU A 374 -19.24 4.10 -5.38
C LEU A 374 -19.77 3.06 -4.38
N GLU A 375 -19.92 1.82 -4.84
CA GLU A 375 -20.29 0.69 -3.97
C GLU A 375 -19.06 -0.06 -3.43
N ASP A 376 -17.92 0.06 -4.11
CA ASP A 376 -16.68 -0.65 -3.84
C ASP A 376 -15.48 0.24 -4.22
N LEU A 377 -14.46 0.30 -3.36
CA LEU A 377 -13.21 1.03 -3.62
C LEU A 377 -12.46 0.48 -4.84
N ASN A 378 -12.65 -0.81 -5.19
CA ASN A 378 -12.05 -1.38 -6.40
C ASN A 378 -12.61 -0.78 -7.70
N LEU A 379 -13.71 0.00 -7.64
CA LEU A 379 -14.26 0.72 -8.80
C LEU A 379 -13.58 2.08 -9.01
N VAL A 380 -12.73 2.53 -8.09
CA VAL A 380 -11.90 3.73 -8.26
C VAL A 380 -10.92 3.53 -9.40
N ASP A 381 -10.23 2.39 -9.47
CA ASP A 381 -9.30 2.07 -10.57
C ASP A 381 -10.01 2.11 -11.94
N PHE A 382 -11.27 1.67 -11.99
CA PHE A 382 -12.08 1.73 -13.21
C PHE A 382 -12.39 3.19 -13.61
N LEU A 383 -12.75 4.03 -12.65
CA LEU A 383 -12.97 5.46 -12.88
C LEU A 383 -11.69 6.15 -13.36
N GLU A 384 -10.57 5.91 -12.68
CA GLU A 384 -9.25 6.43 -13.04
C GLU A 384 -8.85 6.04 -14.45
N SER A 385 -8.98 4.76 -14.81
CA SER A 385 -8.66 4.27 -16.15
C SER A 385 -9.46 4.96 -17.26
N ASN A 386 -10.78 5.10 -17.12
CA ASN A 386 -11.59 5.76 -18.16
C ASN A 386 -11.25 7.27 -18.27
N TYR A 387 -10.91 7.91 -17.15
CA TYR A 387 -10.47 9.30 -17.14
C TYR A 387 -9.09 9.46 -17.81
N GLU A 388 -8.11 8.63 -17.45
CA GLU A 388 -6.77 8.64 -18.05
C GLU A 388 -6.80 8.36 -19.56
N ASP A 389 -7.64 7.43 -20.01
CA ASP A 389 -7.81 7.11 -21.44
C ASP A 389 -8.24 8.35 -22.25
N VAL A 390 -9.19 9.12 -21.71
CA VAL A 390 -9.67 10.35 -22.37
C VAL A 390 -8.62 11.45 -22.35
N ILE A 391 -7.90 11.65 -21.24
CA ILE A 391 -6.82 12.64 -21.21
C ILE A 391 -5.73 12.27 -22.22
N THR A 392 -5.39 10.99 -22.32
CA THR A 392 -4.41 10.50 -23.30
C THR A 392 -4.89 10.78 -24.73
N HIS A 393 -6.18 10.54 -25.00
CA HIS A 393 -6.80 10.85 -26.29
C HIS A 393 -6.73 12.35 -26.65
N PHE A 394 -7.07 13.24 -25.72
CA PHE A 394 -6.99 14.69 -25.91
C PHE A 394 -5.56 15.20 -26.05
N THR A 395 -4.62 14.64 -25.31
CA THR A 395 -3.19 14.97 -25.43
C THR A 395 -2.66 14.60 -26.82
N ALA A 396 -3.04 13.43 -27.35
CA ALA A 396 -2.69 13.01 -28.71
C ALA A 396 -3.28 13.93 -29.81
N GLN A 397 -4.38 14.63 -29.51
CA GLN A 397 -5.06 15.55 -30.42
C GLN A 397 -4.70 17.04 -30.22
N ASN A 398 -3.76 17.36 -29.31
CA ASN A 398 -3.41 18.74 -28.94
C ASN A 398 -4.62 19.59 -28.50
N VAL A 399 -5.59 18.99 -27.81
CA VAL A 399 -6.70 19.73 -27.21
C VAL A 399 -6.21 20.37 -25.91
N ASP A 400 -6.38 21.69 -25.76
CA ASP A 400 -5.97 22.43 -24.56
C ASP A 400 -6.95 22.11 -23.40
N ILE A 401 -6.46 21.40 -22.39
CA ILE A 401 -7.24 21.02 -21.19
C ILE A 401 -6.74 21.88 -20.04
N ASN A 402 -7.61 22.68 -19.43
CA ASN A 402 -7.26 23.45 -18.24
C ASN A 402 -6.75 22.51 -17.12
N ASN A 403 -5.53 22.78 -16.62
CA ASN A 403 -4.71 21.93 -15.74
C ASN A 403 -5.25 21.66 -14.32
N ALA A 404 -6.54 21.92 -14.03
CA ALA A 404 -7.10 21.78 -12.70
C ALA A 404 -8.49 21.15 -12.73
N GLN A 405 -8.57 19.87 -13.07
CA GLN A 405 -9.81 19.11 -12.86
C GLN A 405 -9.76 18.41 -11.51
N GLN A 406 -10.80 18.64 -10.71
CA GLN A 406 -11.04 17.97 -9.44
C GLN A 406 -12.25 17.08 -9.62
N LEU A 407 -12.02 15.77 -9.59
CA LEU A 407 -13.09 14.76 -9.65
C LEU A 407 -13.41 14.40 -8.20
N TYR A 408 -14.63 14.68 -7.75
CA TYR A 408 -15.05 14.44 -6.37
C TYR A 408 -15.82 13.11 -6.28
N LEU A 409 -15.33 12.18 -5.46
CA LEU A 409 -15.99 10.92 -5.16
C LEU A 409 -16.69 11.03 -3.79
N THR A 410 -17.99 10.74 -3.73
CA THR A 410 -18.80 10.72 -2.48
C THR A 410 -19.27 9.33 -2.12
#